data_AF-A0A4Q4CS87-F1
#
_entry.id   AF-A0A4Q4CS87-F1
#
_cell.length_a   1.000
_cell.length_b   1.000
_cell.length_c   1.000
_cell.angle_alpha   90.00
_cell.angle_beta   90.00
_cell.angle_gamma   90.00
#
_symmetry.space_group_name_H-M   'P 1'
#
loop_
_entity.id
_entity.type
_entity.pdbx_description
1 polymer ?
#
loop_
_entity_poly.entity_id
_entity_poly.type
_entity_poly.pdbx_seq_one_letter_code
_entity_poly.pdbx_strand_id
1 'polypeptide(L)' 'MTDAAESLVLRALAELLPVREGESSVAFLRRQFDAGLAAVEHPVGLGGLGVSKHLQRVVDERLQVLG' A
#
# COMPACT_ATOMS: atom_id res chain seq x y z
N MET A 1 -19.51 -2.64 -7.11
CA MET A 1 -18.44 -3.20 -7.97
C MET A 1 -17.24 -2.31 -7.77
N THR A 2 -16.25 -2.78 -7.04
CA THR A 2 -15.00 -2.04 -6.81
C THR A 2 -14.25 -1.94 -8.15
N ASP A 3 -13.74 -0.76 -8.47
CA ASP A 3 -12.93 -0.57 -9.68
C ASP A 3 -11.68 -1.47 -9.66
N ALA A 4 -11.16 -1.83 -10.83
CA ALA A 4 -10.00 -2.71 -10.93
C ALA A 4 -8.76 -2.12 -10.24
N ALA A 5 -8.56 -0.80 -10.32
CA ALA A 5 -7.44 -0.12 -9.67
C ALA A 5 -7.60 -0.11 -8.15
N GLU A 6 -8.81 0.14 -7.65
CA GLU A 6 -9.10 0.07 -6.21
C GLU A 6 -8.92 -1.37 -5.68
N SER A 7 -9.35 -2.37 -6.43
CA SER A 7 -9.16 -3.79 -6.08
C SER A 7 -7.67 -4.18 -5.98
N LEU A 8 -6.83 -3.61 -6.84
CA LEU A 8 -5.37 -3.80 -6.79
C LEU A 8 -4.78 -3.23 -5.48
N VAL A 9 -5.17 -2.01 -5.12
CA VAL A 9 -4.74 -1.34 -3.88
C VAL A 9 -5.17 -2.13 -2.64
N LEU A 10 -6.43 -2.59 -2.60
CA LEU A 10 -6.93 -3.37 -1.47
C LEU A 10 -6.21 -4.71 -1.30
N ARG A 11 -5.83 -5.36 -2.40
CA ARG A 11 -5.03 -6.60 -2.35
C ARG A 11 -3.64 -6.35 -1.77
N ALA A 12 -2.94 -5.32 -2.27
CA ALA A 12 -1.61 -4.97 -1.78
C ALA A 12 -1.65 -4.60 -0.27
N LEU A 13 -2.69 -3.90 0.17
CA LEU A 13 -2.90 -3.60 1.59
C LEU A 13 -3.11 -4.86 2.42
N ALA A 14 -3.92 -5.81 1.95
CA ALA A 14 -4.15 -7.07 2.66
C ALA A 14 -2.86 -7.89 2.84
N GLU A 15 -1.92 -7.79 1.90
CA GLU A 15 -0.60 -8.43 1.99
C GLU A 15 0.39 -7.65 2.89
N LEU A 16 0.26 -6.33 2.96
CA LEU A 16 1.11 -5.47 3.80
C LEU A 16 0.72 -5.52 5.29
N LEU A 17 -0.58 -5.40 5.57
CA LEU A 17 -1.13 -5.14 6.92
C LEU A 17 -0.83 -6.20 7.99
N PRO A 18 -0.55 -7.47 7.69
CA PRO A 18 0.03 -8.36 8.68
C PRO A 18 1.41 -7.81 9.12
N VAL A 19 1.39 -7.04 10.22
CA VAL A 19 2.58 -6.56 10.91
C VAL A 19 3.28 -7.76 11.51
N ARG A 20 4.59 -7.86 11.28
CA ARG A 20 5.39 -8.96 11.79
C ARG A 20 5.91 -8.59 13.17
N GLU A 21 5.83 -9.51 14.13
CA GLU A 21 6.39 -9.26 15.47
C GLU A 21 7.87 -8.89 15.38
N GLY A 22 8.26 -7.83 16.10
CA GLY A 22 9.64 -7.31 16.10
C GLY A 22 10.06 -6.59 14.83
N GLU A 23 9.16 -6.33 13.87
CA GLU A 23 9.45 -5.57 12.67
C GLU A 23 9.76 -4.10 13.02
N SER A 24 10.89 -3.60 12.51
CA SER A 24 11.24 -2.18 12.67
C SER A 24 10.43 -1.32 11.71
N SER A 25 10.26 -0.04 12.04
CA SER A 25 9.58 0.92 11.15
C SER A 25 10.23 1.00 9.77
N VAL A 26 11.56 0.87 9.67
CA VAL A 26 12.27 0.86 8.39
C VAL A 26 11.96 -0.41 7.58
N ALA A 27 11.85 -1.57 8.23
CA ALA A 27 11.47 -2.80 7.57
C ALA A 27 10.03 -2.76 7.04
N PHE A 28 9.11 -2.18 7.83
CA PHE A 28 7.73 -1.92 7.39
C PHE A 28 7.68 -0.98 6.18
N LEU A 29 8.36 0.17 6.23
CA LEU A 29 8.39 1.13 5.12
C LEU A 29 9.00 0.52 3.84
N ARG A 30 9.98 -0.36 3.95
CA ARG A 30 10.52 -1.12 2.80
C ARG A 30 9.47 -2.04 2.19
N ARG A 31 8.74 -2.81 3.01
CA ARG A 31 7.63 -3.65 2.51
C ARG A 31 6.53 -2.82 1.88
N GLN A 32 6.19 -1.68 2.46
CA GLN A 32 5.21 -0.76 1.90
C GLN A 32 5.66 -0.27 0.50
N PHE A 33 6.94 0.10 0.36
CA PHE A 33 7.52 0.49 -0.92
C PHE A 33 7.48 -0.66 -1.93
N ASP A 34 7.91 -1.85 -1.53
CA ASP A 34 7.92 -3.05 -2.39
C ASP A 34 6.50 -3.46 -2.83
N ALA A 35 5.49 -3.23 -1.98
CA ALA A 35 4.08 -3.44 -2.29
C ALA A 35 3.47 -2.37 -3.21
N GLY A 36 4.22 -1.32 -3.56
CA GLY A 36 3.73 -0.21 -4.38
C GLY A 36 2.82 0.78 -3.63
N LEU A 37 2.89 0.81 -2.30
CA LEU A 37 2.00 1.60 -1.43
C LEU A 37 2.69 2.82 -0.81
N ALA A 38 3.89 3.19 -1.27
CA ALA A 38 4.56 4.42 -0.84
C ALA A 38 3.93 5.65 -1.49
N ALA A 39 3.61 5.56 -2.78
CA ALA A 39 2.81 6.54 -3.52
C ALA A 39 2.16 5.84 -4.73
N VAL A 40 0.86 5.55 -4.66
CA VAL A 40 0.18 4.61 -5.57
C VAL A 40 0.23 5.00 -7.06
N GLU A 41 0.39 6.28 -7.36
CA GLU A 41 0.48 6.81 -8.72
C GLU A 41 1.85 6.63 -9.37
N HIS A 42 2.89 6.38 -8.57
CA HIS A 42 4.22 6.13 -9.11
C HIS A 42 4.25 4.83 -9.91
N PRO A 43 5.19 4.70 -10.87
CA PRO A 43 5.33 3.46 -11.64
C PRO A 43 5.59 2.25 -10.74
N VAL A 44 5.12 1.08 -11.21
CA VAL A 44 5.45 -0.21 -10.59
C VAL A 44 6.97 -0.38 -10.53
N GLY A 45 7.47 -0.84 -9.38
CA GLY A 45 8.90 -1.00 -9.10
C GLY A 45 9.59 0.28 -8.58
N LEU A 46 8.88 1.41 -8.51
CA LEU A 46 9.37 2.67 -7.94
C LEU A 46 8.53 3.13 -6.74
N GLY A 47 7.91 2.19 -6.01
CA GLY A 47 7.11 2.48 -4.82
C GLY A 47 5.62 2.75 -5.07
N GLY A 48 5.15 2.61 -6.31
CA GLY A 48 3.75 2.79 -6.68
C GLY A 48 3.15 1.61 -7.46
N LEU A 49 1.86 1.72 -7.77
CA LEU A 49 1.09 0.75 -8.55
C LEU A 49 0.69 1.28 -9.94
N GLY A 50 1.07 2.52 -10.28
CA GLY A 50 0.70 3.19 -11.52
C GLY A 50 -0.79 3.51 -11.64
N VAL A 51 -1.49 3.67 -10.50
CA VAL A 51 -2.94 3.93 -10.46
C VAL A 51 -3.26 5.39 -10.16
N SER A 52 -4.54 5.76 -10.13
CA SER A 52 -4.93 7.14 -9.82
C SER A 52 -4.49 7.55 -8.41
N LYS A 53 -3.86 8.73 -8.29
CA LYS A 53 -3.47 9.35 -7.01
C LYS A 53 -4.60 9.47 -5.98
N HIS A 54 -5.86 9.48 -6.44
CA HIS A 54 -7.03 9.54 -5.54
C HIS A 54 -7.09 8.31 -4.61
N LEU A 55 -6.60 7.17 -5.09
CA LEU A 55 -6.59 5.92 -4.33
C LEU A 55 -5.56 5.93 -3.18
N GLN A 56 -4.64 6.90 -3.13
CA GLN A 56 -3.72 7.06 -2.01
C GLN A 56 -4.49 7.21 -0.69
N ARG A 57 -5.65 7.88 -0.72
CA ARG A 57 -6.54 8.04 0.44
C ARG A 57 -6.92 6.70 1.06
N VAL A 58 -7.19 5.67 0.25
CA VAL A 58 -7.56 4.33 0.73
C VAL A 58 -6.39 3.68 1.49
N VAL A 59 -5.16 3.89 1.03
CA VAL A 59 -3.94 3.42 1.71
C VAL A 59 -3.79 4.10 3.05
N ASP A 60 -3.85 5.43 3.07
CA ASP A 60 -3.64 6.23 4.28
C ASP A 60 -4.69 5.91 5.37
N GLU A 61 -5.97 5.82 4.99
CA GLU A 61 -7.06 5.47 5.91
C GLU A 61 -6.90 4.06 6.50
N ARG A 62 -6.45 3.09 5.69
CA ARG A 62 -6.28 1.71 6.16
C ARG A 62 -5.06 1.55 7.05
N LEU A 63 -3.95 2.20 6.71
CA LEU A 63 -2.75 2.21 7.56
C LEU A 63 -3.00 2.92 8.90
N GLN A 64 -3.80 3.99 8.92
CA GLN A 64 -4.15 4.66 10.17
C GLN A 64 -5.01 3.79 11.12
N VAL A 65 -5.89 2.94 10.57
CA VAL A 65 -6.82 2.13 11.36
C VAL A 65 -6.19 0.79 11.80
N LEU A 66 -5.30 0.22 10.98
CA LEU A 66 -4.85 -1.17 11.12
C LEU A 66 -3.33 -1.35 11.25
N GLY A 67 -2.54 -0.29 11.03
CA GLY A 67 -1.08 -0.27 11.27
C GLY A 67 -0.74 0.14 12.69
#